data_AF-A0AAV7JDX3-F1
#
_entry.id   AF-A0AAV7JDX3-F1
#
_cell.length_a   1.000
_cell.length_b   1.000
_cell.length_c   1.000
_cell.angle_alpha   90.00
_cell.angle_beta   90.00
_cell.angle_gamma   90.00
#
_symmetry.space_group_name_H-M   'P 1'
#
loop_
_entity.id
_entity.type
_entity.pdbx_description
1 polymer ?
#
loop_
_entity_poly.entity_id
_entity_poly.type
_entity_poly.pdbx_seq_one_letter_code
_entity_poly.pdbx_strand_id
1 'polypeptide(L)'
;MTSVNVFIVFIKKIELKKTSLNISKMLNPNMVREILFDWLQLDKKCGKSLYLTQKQRAKSTSEQVLESLKSTHPLPGLILQHRKLSKLLSFLQSLIPFIINPQKRLYPCWQQTGAATGRLSCNSPNLQGVPKKSIQVEGEDINIRSVFTSRKNYTLLSVDFRSIELRIVAFLSQEESLCSVFNRKQTESEIPEIQNGRDIFTELTTRWIGIPYDTVSITDRETTKRMVYGVIYGIGRDKLSEYLMVTPQEAQDRIDNFTNTFPKVKLFMNNVKKICHKYGYVTTLLRRKRFLPHVTAGNIQTRMYAERQAVNFVVQGLAADLCKVAMIKLCNRFSIETGLNTKLLVQIHDEILFEVADQQLQDTVDIVYEILENDRLLEGFVDFILPLEVKVLTGKSWGIMQEIVYKRKEMD
;
A
#
# COMPACT_ATOMS: atom_id res chain seq x y z
N MET A 1 -32.62 -10.45 14.83
CA MET A 1 -32.89 -10.51 13.37
C MET A 1 -31.64 -10.04 12.66
N THR A 2 -30.95 -10.93 11.93
CA THR A 2 -29.69 -10.63 11.24
C THR A 2 -29.87 -9.50 10.23
N SER A 3 -28.89 -8.61 10.11
CA SER A 3 -28.83 -7.48 9.15
C SER A 3 -29.07 -7.90 7.69
N VAL A 4 -28.80 -9.17 7.37
CA VAL A 4 -29.10 -9.82 6.10
C VAL A 4 -30.61 -9.94 5.84
N ASN A 5 -31.42 -10.26 6.87
CA ASN A 5 -32.88 -10.35 6.73
C ASN A 5 -33.52 -8.97 6.50
N VAL A 6 -32.99 -7.90 7.09
CA VAL A 6 -33.45 -6.53 6.82
C VAL A 6 -33.11 -6.11 5.39
N PHE A 7 -31.92 -6.47 4.90
CA PHE A 7 -31.52 -6.22 3.51
C PHE A 7 -32.42 -6.98 2.52
N ILE A 8 -32.66 -8.27 2.75
CA ILE A 8 -33.54 -9.09 1.91
C ILE A 8 -34.99 -8.59 1.98
N VAL A 9 -35.50 -8.18 3.14
CA VAL A 9 -36.86 -7.63 3.28
C VAL A 9 -36.97 -6.26 2.60
N PHE A 10 -35.95 -5.41 2.69
CA PHE A 10 -35.90 -4.12 1.99
C PHE A 10 -35.81 -4.30 0.47
N ILE A 11 -34.98 -5.24 0.00
CA ILE A 11 -34.86 -5.64 -1.40
C ILE A 11 -36.17 -6.26 -1.91
N LYS A 12 -36.83 -7.13 -1.13
CA LYS A 12 -38.16 -7.68 -1.47
C LYS A 12 -39.24 -6.59 -1.56
N LYS A 13 -39.19 -5.57 -0.69
CA LYS A 13 -40.07 -4.39 -0.79
C LYS A 13 -39.80 -3.57 -2.06
N ILE A 14 -38.56 -3.58 -2.57
CA ILE A 14 -38.18 -2.99 -3.86
C ILE A 14 -38.64 -3.87 -5.04
N GLU A 15 -38.44 -5.18 -4.97
CA GLU A 15 -38.89 -6.17 -5.98
C GLU A 15 -40.40 -6.13 -6.18
N LEU A 16 -41.18 -5.92 -5.10
CA LEU A 16 -42.63 -5.77 -5.17
C LEU A 16 -43.10 -4.55 -5.99
N LYS A 17 -42.22 -3.61 -6.33
CA LYS A 17 -42.56 -2.44 -7.17
C LYS A 17 -42.12 -2.54 -8.64
N LYS A 18 -41.21 -3.45 -9.01
CA LYS A 18 -40.82 -3.70 -10.42
C LYS A 18 -40.39 -5.15 -10.61
N THR A 19 -41.13 -5.87 -11.45
CA THR A 19 -40.90 -7.27 -11.82
C THR A 19 -39.51 -7.48 -12.43
N SER A 20 -38.86 -8.58 -12.02
CA SER A 20 -37.63 -9.17 -12.56
C SER A 20 -36.31 -8.41 -12.34
N LEU A 21 -35.77 -8.45 -11.11
CA LEU A 21 -34.42 -7.94 -10.81
C LEU A 21 -33.56 -9.01 -10.12
N ASN A 22 -32.51 -9.46 -10.81
CA ASN A 22 -31.54 -10.40 -10.27
C ASN A 22 -30.58 -9.68 -9.29
N ILE A 23 -30.50 -10.16 -8.05
CA ILE A 23 -29.68 -9.58 -6.95
C ILE A 23 -28.22 -9.38 -7.37
N SER A 24 -27.66 -10.27 -8.19
CA SER A 24 -26.28 -10.13 -8.72
C SER A 24 -26.12 -8.97 -9.70
N LYS A 25 -27.17 -8.62 -10.46
CA LYS A 25 -27.19 -7.45 -11.37
C LYS A 25 -27.44 -6.14 -10.61
N MET A 26 -28.13 -6.18 -9.46
CA MET A 26 -28.50 -5.01 -8.64
C MET A 26 -27.30 -4.25 -8.03
N LEU A 27 -26.14 -4.88 -7.94
CA LEU A 27 -24.97 -4.31 -7.24
C LEU A 27 -23.93 -3.71 -8.19
N ASN A 28 -24.28 -3.55 -9.48
CA ASN A 28 -23.46 -2.76 -10.38
C ASN A 28 -23.42 -1.27 -9.92
N PRO A 29 -22.32 -0.54 -10.20
CA PRO A 29 -22.17 0.83 -9.70
C PRO A 29 -23.28 1.82 -10.08
N ASN A 30 -23.93 1.62 -11.23
CA ASN A 30 -24.99 2.50 -11.74
C ASN A 30 -26.32 2.29 -11.00
N MET A 31 -26.69 1.04 -10.76
CA MET A 31 -27.91 0.71 -10.00
C MET A 31 -27.77 1.09 -8.54
N VAL A 32 -26.61 0.82 -7.94
CA VAL A 32 -26.31 1.30 -6.58
C VAL A 32 -26.44 2.83 -6.50
N ARG A 33 -25.96 3.54 -7.52
CA ARG A 33 -26.09 5.01 -7.60
C ARG A 33 -27.55 5.44 -7.67
N GLU A 34 -28.35 4.83 -8.55
CA GLU A 34 -29.79 5.12 -8.70
C GLU A 34 -30.54 4.92 -7.37
N ILE A 35 -30.33 3.77 -6.71
CA ILE A 35 -30.97 3.46 -5.43
C ILE A 35 -30.59 4.49 -4.36
N LEU A 36 -29.30 4.81 -4.22
CA LEU A 36 -28.82 5.70 -3.16
C LEU A 36 -29.25 7.15 -3.36
N PHE A 37 -29.29 7.64 -4.59
CA PHE A 37 -29.41 9.08 -4.85
C PHE A 37 -30.74 9.48 -5.51
N ASP A 38 -31.35 8.60 -6.31
CA ASP A 38 -32.61 8.92 -6.95
C ASP A 38 -33.78 8.45 -6.07
N TRP A 39 -33.69 7.23 -5.53
CA TRP A 39 -34.77 6.67 -4.71
C TRP A 39 -34.67 7.08 -3.25
N LEU A 40 -33.50 6.91 -2.63
CA LEU A 40 -33.30 7.24 -1.21
C LEU A 40 -32.96 8.71 -0.97
N GLN A 41 -32.51 9.41 -2.02
CA GLN A 41 -32.10 10.82 -1.97
C GLN A 41 -31.09 11.11 -0.86
N LEU A 42 -30.13 10.20 -0.64
CA LEU A 42 -29.18 10.32 0.46
C LEU A 42 -28.28 11.54 0.33
N ASP A 43 -28.01 12.00 -0.88
CA ASP A 43 -27.29 13.25 -1.13
C ASP A 43 -28.00 14.47 -0.52
N LYS A 44 -29.32 14.53 -0.58
CA LYS A 44 -30.11 15.61 0.02
C LYS A 44 -30.19 15.49 1.54
N LYS A 45 -30.19 14.25 2.05
CA LYS A 45 -30.36 13.94 3.47
C LYS A 45 -29.07 14.01 4.28
N CYS A 46 -27.92 13.77 3.65
CA CYS A 46 -26.65 13.68 4.38
C CYS A 46 -26.05 15.04 4.75
N GLY A 47 -26.53 16.14 4.16
CA GLY A 47 -26.00 17.49 4.41
C GLY A 47 -24.54 17.67 3.98
N LYS A 48 -23.96 16.72 3.23
CA LYS A 48 -22.56 16.71 2.80
C LYS A 48 -22.48 16.85 1.29
N SER A 49 -21.47 17.58 0.82
CA SER A 49 -21.12 17.58 -0.60
C SER A 49 -20.57 16.21 -0.99
N LEU A 50 -21.17 15.58 -2.00
CA LEU A 50 -20.74 14.28 -2.51
C LEU A 50 -19.87 14.43 -3.75
N TYR A 51 -18.83 13.61 -3.82
CA TYR A 51 -17.94 13.60 -4.97
C TYR A 51 -18.63 13.08 -6.24
N LEU A 52 -18.31 13.71 -7.38
CA LEU A 52 -18.77 13.35 -8.71
C LEU A 52 -17.64 12.66 -9.50
N THR A 53 -17.96 11.52 -10.11
CA THR A 53 -17.03 10.76 -10.95
C THR A 53 -16.46 11.60 -12.10
N GLN A 54 -15.19 11.42 -12.42
CA GLN A 54 -14.50 12.25 -13.42
C GLN A 54 -15.09 12.12 -14.84
N LYS A 55 -15.47 10.91 -15.25
CA LYS A 55 -15.96 10.65 -16.62
C LYS A 55 -17.41 11.06 -16.83
N GLN A 56 -18.29 10.73 -15.89
CA GLN A 56 -19.75 10.88 -16.05
C GLN A 56 -20.31 12.06 -15.25
N ARG A 57 -19.48 12.72 -14.42
CA ARG A 57 -19.92 13.74 -13.45
C ARG A 57 -21.10 13.26 -12.58
N ALA A 58 -21.21 11.95 -12.41
CA ALA A 58 -22.27 11.31 -11.65
C ALA A 58 -21.80 11.03 -10.22
N LYS A 59 -22.71 11.09 -9.24
CA LYS A 59 -22.41 10.83 -7.83
C LYS A 59 -21.68 9.50 -7.65
N SER A 60 -20.53 9.54 -6.99
CA SER A 60 -19.68 8.36 -6.82
C SER A 60 -20.30 7.39 -5.82
N THR A 61 -20.06 6.10 -6.04
CA THR A 61 -20.36 5.05 -5.06
C THR A 61 -19.07 4.46 -4.52
N SER A 62 -17.97 5.23 -4.46
CA SER A 62 -16.67 4.80 -3.92
C SER A 62 -16.77 4.42 -2.45
N GLU A 63 -15.79 3.67 -1.94
CA GLU A 63 -15.77 3.23 -0.54
C GLU A 63 -15.90 4.43 0.41
N GLN A 64 -15.19 5.52 0.13
CA GLN A 64 -15.22 6.72 0.95
C GLN A 64 -16.61 7.37 0.96
N VAL A 65 -17.28 7.50 -0.21
CA VAL A 65 -18.64 8.08 -0.26
C VAL A 65 -19.62 7.22 0.51
N LEU A 66 -19.57 5.89 0.33
CA LEU A 66 -20.43 4.98 1.07
C LEU A 66 -20.17 5.03 2.58
N GLU A 67 -18.91 5.15 3.01
CA GLU A 67 -18.54 5.30 4.42
C GLU A 67 -19.18 6.57 5.01
N SER A 68 -19.10 7.69 4.28
CA SER A 68 -19.65 8.98 4.70
C SER A 68 -21.19 8.99 4.87
N LEU A 69 -21.88 8.06 4.19
CA LEU A 69 -23.34 7.93 4.16
C LEU A 69 -23.88 6.89 5.16
N LYS A 70 -23.01 6.13 5.85
CA LYS A 70 -23.44 5.12 6.83
C LYS A 70 -24.27 5.70 7.97
N SER A 71 -23.96 6.92 8.40
CA SER A 71 -24.71 7.62 9.45
C SER A 71 -26.10 8.06 8.98
N THR A 72 -26.31 8.20 7.68
CA THR A 72 -27.58 8.65 7.10
C THR A 72 -28.51 7.48 6.78
N HIS A 73 -27.97 6.32 6.42
CA HIS A 73 -28.76 5.14 6.08
C HIS A 73 -27.94 3.85 6.25
N PRO A 74 -28.55 2.71 6.65
CA PRO A 74 -27.83 1.44 6.82
C PRO A 74 -27.32 0.83 5.50
N LEU A 75 -28.00 1.09 4.38
CA LEU A 75 -27.70 0.51 3.05
C LEU A 75 -26.24 0.69 2.58
N PRO A 76 -25.62 1.90 2.64
CA PRO A 76 -24.20 2.07 2.34
C PRO A 76 -23.27 1.09 3.08
N GLY A 77 -23.52 0.83 4.36
CA GLY A 77 -22.74 -0.14 5.14
C GLY A 77 -22.88 -1.57 4.62
N LEU A 78 -24.09 -1.97 4.26
CA LEU A 78 -24.38 -3.29 3.69
C LEU A 78 -23.72 -3.46 2.31
N ILE A 79 -23.74 -2.42 1.46
CA ILE A 79 -23.06 -2.45 0.15
C ILE A 79 -21.55 -2.61 0.34
N LEU A 80 -20.95 -1.90 1.30
CA LEU A 80 -19.53 -2.02 1.61
C LEU A 80 -19.16 -3.42 2.06
N GLN A 81 -19.95 -4.01 2.97
CA GLN A 81 -19.75 -5.38 3.44
C GLN A 81 -19.86 -6.38 2.28
N HIS A 82 -20.91 -6.26 1.45
CA HIS A 82 -21.07 -7.10 0.27
C HIS A 82 -19.88 -7.00 -0.70
N ARG A 83 -19.40 -5.79 -1.00
CA ARG A 83 -18.25 -5.59 -1.89
C ARG A 83 -16.97 -6.24 -1.33
N LYS A 84 -16.74 -6.14 -0.03
CA LYS A 84 -15.60 -6.80 0.65
C LYS A 84 -15.70 -8.31 0.51
N LEU A 85 -16.86 -8.89 0.84
CA LEU A 85 -17.12 -10.34 0.73
C LEU A 85 -17.04 -10.83 -0.71
N SER A 86 -17.61 -10.11 -1.67
CA SER A 86 -17.59 -10.47 -3.09
C SER A 86 -16.18 -10.47 -3.66
N LYS A 87 -15.37 -9.47 -3.29
CA LYS A 87 -13.96 -9.40 -3.69
C LYS A 87 -13.18 -10.58 -3.11
N LEU A 88 -13.43 -10.91 -1.84
CA LEU A 88 -12.84 -12.07 -1.19
C LEU A 88 -13.23 -13.37 -1.88
N LEU A 89 -14.53 -13.60 -2.11
CA LEU A 89 -15.05 -14.80 -2.76
C LEU A 89 -14.46 -14.95 -4.17
N SER A 90 -14.42 -13.86 -4.94
CA SER A 90 -13.82 -13.84 -6.28
C SER A 90 -12.34 -14.22 -6.24
N PHE A 91 -11.60 -13.72 -5.23
CA PHE A 91 -10.20 -14.07 -5.03
C PHE A 91 -10.06 -15.57 -4.70
N LEU A 92 -10.83 -16.10 -3.75
CA LEU A 92 -10.79 -17.52 -3.38
C LEU A 92 -11.15 -18.43 -4.57
N GLN A 93 -12.19 -18.09 -5.32
CA GLN A 93 -12.56 -18.82 -6.53
C GLN A 93 -11.44 -18.83 -7.58
N SER A 94 -10.69 -17.72 -7.70
CA SER A 94 -9.53 -17.66 -8.58
C SER A 94 -8.35 -18.54 -8.13
N LEU A 95 -8.28 -18.90 -6.83
CA LEU A 95 -7.26 -19.80 -6.30
C LEU A 95 -7.62 -21.28 -6.49
N ILE A 96 -8.92 -21.63 -6.50
CA ILE A 96 -9.39 -23.03 -6.55
C ILE A 96 -8.67 -23.88 -7.60
N PRO A 97 -8.50 -23.43 -8.88
CA PRO A 97 -7.84 -24.24 -9.90
C PRO A 97 -6.41 -24.65 -9.55
N PHE A 98 -5.72 -23.88 -8.69
CA PHE A 98 -4.32 -24.06 -8.36
C PHE A 98 -4.11 -24.88 -7.07
N ILE A 99 -5.15 -25.05 -6.25
CA ILE A 99 -5.09 -25.77 -4.97
C ILE A 99 -5.02 -27.29 -5.19
N ILE A 100 -5.47 -27.78 -6.35
CA ILE A 100 -5.58 -29.20 -6.66
C ILE A 100 -4.23 -29.72 -7.18
N ASN A 101 -3.27 -29.93 -6.29
CA ASN A 101 -2.07 -30.71 -6.59
C ASN A 101 -1.69 -31.63 -5.42
N PRO A 102 -1.04 -32.77 -5.69
CA PRO A 102 -0.67 -33.75 -4.65
C PRO A 102 0.19 -33.15 -3.52
N GLN A 103 1.01 -32.15 -3.84
CA GLN A 103 1.92 -31.51 -2.90
C GLN A 103 1.22 -30.49 -1.99
N LYS A 104 -0.04 -30.12 -2.28
CA LYS A 104 -0.78 -29.04 -1.60
C LYS A 104 0.00 -27.72 -1.55
N ARG A 105 0.75 -27.41 -2.62
CA ARG A 105 1.55 -26.17 -2.74
C ARG A 105 1.09 -25.33 -3.92
N LEU A 106 1.08 -24.01 -3.76
CA LEU A 106 0.78 -23.10 -4.86
C LEU A 106 2.08 -22.70 -5.58
N TYR A 107 2.08 -22.81 -6.90
CA TYR A 107 3.21 -22.46 -7.76
C TYR A 107 2.82 -21.29 -8.66
N PRO A 108 2.95 -20.04 -8.20
CA PRO A 108 2.66 -18.88 -9.03
C PRO A 108 3.69 -18.71 -10.16
N CYS A 109 3.27 -18.08 -11.23
CA CYS A 109 4.15 -17.63 -12.31
C CYS A 109 4.58 -16.18 -12.09
N TRP A 110 5.90 -15.96 -12.10
CA TRP A 110 6.52 -14.65 -11.92
C TRP A 110 6.95 -14.07 -13.26
N GLN A 111 6.54 -12.84 -13.54
CA GLN A 111 6.88 -12.12 -14.76
C GLN A 111 7.81 -10.95 -14.43
N GLN A 112 9.05 -11.04 -14.92
CA GLN A 112 10.06 -10.01 -14.71
C GLN A 112 9.87 -8.76 -15.59
N THR A 113 9.22 -8.94 -16.75
CA THR A 113 8.98 -7.90 -17.77
C THR A 113 7.54 -7.37 -17.77
N GLY A 114 6.71 -7.73 -16.78
CA GLY A 114 5.29 -7.41 -16.77
C GLY A 114 4.96 -5.95 -16.43
N ALA A 115 5.68 -5.34 -15.49
CA ALA A 115 5.38 -3.98 -15.03
C ALA A 115 6.32 -2.93 -15.64
N ALA A 116 5.75 -1.82 -16.11
CA ALA A 116 6.52 -0.65 -16.59
C ALA A 116 7.41 0.00 -15.51
N THR A 117 7.17 -0.30 -14.23
CA THR A 117 7.97 0.19 -13.09
C THR A 117 9.15 -0.72 -12.76
N GLY A 118 9.27 -1.88 -13.40
CA GLY A 118 10.28 -2.87 -13.04
C GLY A 118 9.93 -3.75 -11.84
N ARG A 119 8.74 -3.59 -11.23
CA ARG A 119 8.21 -4.56 -10.25
C ARG A 119 8.02 -5.94 -10.90
N LEU A 120 8.18 -7.00 -10.11
CA LEU A 120 7.71 -8.33 -10.52
C LEU A 120 6.18 -8.35 -10.48
N SER A 121 5.55 -9.02 -11.44
CA SER A 121 4.13 -9.38 -11.37
C SER A 121 3.95 -10.87 -11.16
N CYS A 122 2.94 -11.21 -10.37
CA CYS A 122 2.58 -12.59 -10.04
C CYS A 122 1.22 -12.94 -10.65
N ASN A 123 1.12 -14.07 -11.35
CA ASN A 123 -0.14 -14.59 -11.86
C ASN A 123 -0.23 -16.12 -11.71
N SER A 124 -1.43 -16.65 -11.92
CA SER A 124 -1.70 -18.10 -11.93
C SER A 124 -1.15 -18.90 -10.73
N PRO A 125 -1.48 -18.55 -9.47
CA PRO A 125 -2.36 -17.46 -9.03
C PRO A 125 -1.60 -16.18 -8.64
N ASN A 126 -2.32 -15.05 -8.54
CA ASN A 126 -1.74 -13.79 -8.06
C ASN A 126 -1.62 -13.75 -6.53
N LEU A 127 -0.45 -14.15 -6.01
CA LEU A 127 -0.14 -14.10 -4.57
C LEU A 127 0.18 -12.68 -4.06
N GLN A 128 0.51 -11.73 -4.93
CA GLN A 128 0.70 -10.33 -4.53
C GLN A 128 -0.63 -9.66 -4.15
N GLY A 129 -1.76 -10.18 -4.66
CA GLY A 129 -3.10 -9.67 -4.42
C GLY A 129 -3.80 -10.21 -3.17
N VAL A 130 -3.15 -11.09 -2.39
CA VAL A 130 -3.77 -11.72 -1.21
C VAL A 130 -4.09 -10.65 -0.16
N PRO A 131 -5.37 -10.50 0.26
CA PRO A 131 -5.75 -9.48 1.24
C PRO A 131 -4.94 -9.57 2.54
N LYS A 132 -4.32 -8.46 2.96
CA LYS A 132 -3.53 -8.37 4.21
C LYS A 132 -4.41 -8.17 5.45
N LYS A 133 -5.56 -7.50 5.30
CA LYS A 133 -6.49 -7.24 6.40
C LYS A 133 -7.48 -8.39 6.53
N SER A 134 -7.77 -8.77 7.76
CA SER A 134 -8.86 -9.68 8.05
C SER A 134 -10.22 -9.04 7.75
N ILE A 135 -11.21 -9.88 7.55
CA ILE A 135 -12.59 -9.47 7.27
C ILE A 135 -13.48 -10.15 8.32
N GLN A 136 -14.31 -9.34 8.96
CA GLN A 136 -15.33 -9.82 9.89
C GLN A 136 -16.51 -10.41 9.13
N VAL A 137 -16.82 -11.68 9.40
CA VAL A 137 -17.94 -12.40 8.79
C VAL A 137 -18.69 -13.11 9.90
N GLU A 138 -19.94 -12.72 10.15
CA GLU A 138 -20.80 -13.33 11.17
C GLU A 138 -20.20 -13.39 12.59
N GLY A 139 -19.30 -12.46 12.92
CA GLY A 139 -18.60 -12.40 14.21
C GLY A 139 -17.24 -13.10 14.23
N GLU A 140 -16.87 -13.78 13.15
CA GLU A 140 -15.55 -14.39 12.99
C GLU A 140 -14.59 -13.48 12.24
N ASP A 141 -13.34 -13.45 12.70
CA ASP A 141 -12.26 -12.74 12.02
C ASP A 141 -11.57 -13.64 11.00
N ILE A 142 -11.84 -13.42 9.71
CA ILE A 142 -11.28 -14.25 8.63
C ILE A 142 -10.06 -13.55 8.04
N ASN A 143 -8.87 -14.12 8.27
CA ASN A 143 -7.64 -13.72 7.59
C ASN A 143 -7.24 -14.77 6.55
N ILE A 144 -7.28 -14.40 5.27
CA ILE A 144 -6.96 -15.32 4.17
C ILE A 144 -5.47 -15.65 4.11
N ARG A 145 -4.58 -14.77 4.57
CA ARG A 145 -3.17 -15.12 4.68
C ARG A 145 -2.96 -16.30 5.64
N SER A 146 -3.91 -16.59 6.53
CA SER A 146 -3.78 -17.68 7.48
C SER A 146 -3.75 -19.08 6.85
N VAL A 147 -4.27 -19.23 5.63
CA VAL A 147 -4.28 -20.52 4.92
C VAL A 147 -2.92 -20.89 4.32
N PHE A 148 -1.99 -19.92 4.24
CA PHE A 148 -0.63 -20.13 3.73
C PHE A 148 0.28 -20.44 4.91
N THR A 149 0.69 -21.70 5.02
CA THR A 149 1.49 -22.20 6.15
C THR A 149 2.85 -22.73 5.69
N SER A 150 3.83 -22.71 6.59
CA SER A 150 5.10 -23.39 6.37
C SER A 150 4.95 -24.91 6.50
N ARG A 151 5.87 -25.65 5.89
CA ARG A 151 5.99 -27.11 6.11
C ARG A 151 6.47 -27.42 7.54
N LYS A 152 6.27 -28.66 7.97
CA LYS A 152 6.76 -29.16 9.27
C LYS A 152 8.27 -28.93 9.41
N ASN A 153 8.71 -28.46 10.58
CA ASN A 153 10.10 -28.09 10.93
C ASN A 153 10.63 -26.83 10.22
N TYR A 154 9.74 -26.03 9.63
CA TYR A 154 10.07 -24.75 9.00
C TYR A 154 9.15 -23.66 9.53
N THR A 155 9.60 -22.42 9.43
CA THR A 155 8.83 -21.21 9.72
C THR A 155 8.86 -20.28 8.51
N LEU A 156 7.82 -19.47 8.37
CA LEU A 156 7.83 -18.37 7.40
C LEU A 156 8.60 -17.20 8.01
N LEU A 157 9.45 -16.56 7.21
CA LEU A 157 10.17 -15.34 7.56
C LEU A 157 9.81 -14.26 6.53
N SER A 158 9.13 -13.21 6.96
CA SER A 158 8.75 -12.06 6.12
C SER A 158 9.66 -10.88 6.45
N VAL A 159 10.20 -10.24 5.42
CA VAL A 159 11.11 -9.10 5.50
C VAL A 159 10.49 -7.95 4.70
N ASP A 160 10.00 -6.92 5.38
CA ASP A 160 9.24 -5.80 4.80
C ASP A 160 9.99 -4.48 5.01
N PHE A 161 10.35 -3.76 3.94
CA PHE A 161 11.02 -2.48 4.09
C PHE A 161 10.11 -1.41 4.70
N ARG A 162 10.55 -0.77 5.78
CA ARG A 162 9.75 0.25 6.47
C ARG A 162 9.71 1.56 5.69
N SER A 163 8.56 1.84 5.06
CA SER A 163 8.28 3.11 4.36
C SER A 163 9.29 3.44 3.26
N ILE A 164 9.71 2.42 2.49
CA ILE A 164 10.79 2.54 1.49
C ILE A 164 10.57 3.66 0.47
N GLU A 165 9.34 3.83 0.00
CA GLU A 165 9.01 4.85 -1.01
C GLU A 165 9.19 6.27 -0.44
N LEU A 166 8.85 6.48 0.84
CA LEU A 166 9.06 7.77 1.50
C LEU A 166 10.54 8.03 1.80
N ARG A 167 11.30 7.01 2.19
CA ARG A 167 12.77 7.10 2.34
C ARG A 167 13.44 7.47 1.02
N ILE A 168 13.00 6.88 -0.09
CA ILE A 168 13.47 7.23 -1.44
C ILE A 168 13.16 8.69 -1.77
N VAL A 169 11.96 9.18 -1.45
CA VAL A 169 11.63 10.59 -1.68
C VAL A 169 12.52 11.51 -0.85
N ALA A 170 12.74 11.19 0.43
CA ALA A 170 13.65 11.94 1.28
C ALA A 170 15.07 11.99 0.68
N PHE A 171 15.59 10.84 0.30
CA PHE A 171 16.90 10.70 -0.33
C PHE A 171 17.02 11.49 -1.64
N LEU A 172 16.08 11.31 -2.58
CA LEU A 172 16.14 11.95 -3.90
C LEU A 172 15.86 13.45 -3.86
N SER A 173 15.05 13.92 -2.92
CA SER A 173 14.79 15.35 -2.73
C SER A 173 15.86 16.05 -1.91
N GLN A 174 16.63 15.31 -1.10
CA GLN A 174 17.55 15.85 -0.11
C GLN A 174 16.89 16.89 0.82
N GLU A 175 15.61 16.65 1.14
CA GLU A 175 14.84 17.46 2.07
C GLU A 175 15.28 17.14 3.50
N GLU A 176 16.06 18.02 4.14
CA GLU A 176 16.66 17.80 5.46
C GLU A 176 15.61 17.52 6.53
N SER A 177 14.48 18.23 6.45
CA SER A 177 13.36 18.04 7.35
C SER A 177 12.74 16.64 7.22
N LEU A 178 12.80 16.01 6.05
CA LEU A 178 12.31 14.65 5.84
C LEU A 178 13.40 13.60 6.12
N CYS A 179 14.65 13.83 5.71
CA CYS A 179 15.79 12.98 6.01
C CYS A 179 16.01 12.82 7.52
N SER A 180 15.85 13.91 8.29
CA SER A 180 15.98 13.88 9.75
C SER A 180 14.93 13.01 10.46
N VAL A 181 13.76 12.77 9.85
CA VAL A 181 12.77 11.82 10.39
C VAL A 181 13.31 10.39 10.38
N PHE A 182 14.16 10.06 9.40
CA PHE A 182 14.74 8.73 9.23
C PHE A 182 16.11 8.56 9.90
N ASN A 183 16.87 9.65 10.05
CA ASN A 183 18.21 9.62 10.66
C ASN A 183 18.20 9.74 12.18
N ARG A 184 17.08 10.14 12.78
CA ARG A 184 16.88 9.97 14.21
C ARG A 184 16.80 8.47 14.47
N LYS A 185 17.96 7.86 14.76
CA LYS A 185 18.00 6.63 15.56
C LYS A 185 17.09 6.83 16.77
N GLN A 186 16.73 5.73 17.42
CA GLN A 186 16.33 5.73 18.82
C GLN A 186 17.49 6.31 19.68
N THR A 187 17.88 7.58 19.48
CA THR A 187 18.59 8.37 20.47
C THR A 187 17.64 8.41 21.63
N GLU A 188 17.91 7.55 22.61
CA GLU A 188 17.52 7.67 24.01
C GLU A 188 16.41 8.69 24.17
N SER A 189 15.19 8.28 23.82
CA SER A 189 14.06 9.01 24.38
C SER A 189 14.18 8.73 25.87
N GLU A 190 14.35 9.76 26.69
CA GLU A 190 14.27 9.74 28.15
C GLU A 190 12.91 9.22 28.67
N ILE A 191 12.07 8.69 27.77
CA ILE A 191 10.77 8.10 27.98
C ILE A 191 10.90 6.59 27.69
N PRO A 192 11.00 5.73 28.73
CA PRO A 192 11.25 4.30 28.63
C PRO A 192 10.24 3.49 27.78
N GLU A 193 9.09 4.07 27.43
CA GLU A 193 7.97 3.37 26.80
C GLU A 193 8.08 3.23 25.27
N ILE A 194 9.04 3.92 24.61
CA ILE A 194 9.20 3.89 23.15
C ILE A 194 10.38 2.95 22.75
N GLN A 195 10.30 1.68 23.15
CA GLN A 195 11.26 0.63 22.72
C GLN A 195 11.11 0.27 21.22
N ASN A 196 10.00 0.63 20.59
CA ASN A 196 9.79 0.53 19.16
C ASN A 196 9.89 1.95 18.58
N GLY A 197 10.90 2.23 17.74
CA GLY A 197 11.19 3.57 17.22
C GLY A 197 9.96 4.38 16.79
N ARG A 198 10.06 5.71 16.85
CA ARG A 198 8.93 6.62 16.58
C ARG A 198 8.27 6.32 15.23
N ASP A 199 6.94 6.33 15.21
CA ASP A 199 6.20 6.12 13.98
C ASP A 199 6.38 7.33 13.06
N ILE A 200 6.94 7.07 11.86
CA ILE A 200 7.27 8.10 10.86
C ILE A 200 6.06 8.95 10.49
N PHE A 201 4.86 8.36 10.38
CA PHE A 201 3.68 9.10 10.00
C PHE A 201 3.11 9.93 11.15
N THR A 202 3.28 9.49 12.39
CA THR A 202 2.99 10.30 13.58
C THR A 202 3.93 11.52 13.64
N GLU A 203 5.24 11.31 13.48
CA GLU A 203 6.23 12.40 13.45
C GLU A 203 5.95 13.40 12.31
N LEU A 204 5.63 12.91 11.11
CA LEU A 204 5.22 13.77 10.01
C LEU A 204 3.93 14.53 10.30
N THR A 205 2.98 13.91 11.01
CA THR A 205 1.75 14.57 11.43
C THR A 205 2.06 15.72 12.38
N THR A 206 2.94 15.51 13.36
CA THR A 206 3.39 16.57 14.27
C THR A 206 4.06 17.72 13.53
N ARG A 207 5.00 17.44 12.63
CA ARG A 207 5.71 18.50 11.89
C ARG A 207 4.81 19.30 10.96
N TRP A 208 3.81 18.64 10.40
CA TRP A 208 2.96 19.24 9.38
C TRP A 208 1.69 19.88 9.93
N ILE A 209 1.00 19.21 10.86
CA ILE A 209 -0.22 19.72 11.50
C ILE A 209 0.12 20.62 12.69
N GLY A 210 1.32 20.47 13.29
CA GLY A 210 1.75 21.27 14.43
C GLY A 210 1.18 20.80 15.76
N ILE A 211 0.72 19.55 15.87
CA ILE A 211 0.20 18.95 17.11
C ILE A 211 1.26 18.08 17.80
N PRO A 212 1.34 18.05 19.15
CA PRO A 212 2.26 17.19 19.89
C PRO A 212 2.14 15.71 19.51
N TYR A 213 3.27 14.98 19.49
CA TYR A 213 3.35 13.58 19.06
C TYR A 213 2.34 12.69 19.80
N ASP A 214 2.24 12.83 21.12
CA ASP A 214 1.38 12.00 21.98
C ASP A 214 -0.12 12.30 21.82
N THR A 215 -0.46 13.41 21.15
CA THR A 215 -1.85 13.82 20.88
C THR A 215 -2.32 13.45 19.47
N VAL A 216 -1.44 12.90 18.63
CA VAL A 216 -1.78 12.48 17.27
C VAL A 216 -2.74 11.28 17.34
N SER A 217 -3.96 11.45 16.83
CA SER A 217 -4.89 10.32 16.76
C SER A 217 -4.51 9.35 15.64
N ILE A 218 -5.00 8.10 15.72
CA ILE A 218 -4.87 7.10 14.65
C ILE A 218 -5.44 7.64 13.33
N THR A 219 -6.54 8.38 13.41
CA THR A 219 -7.19 9.00 12.25
C THR A 219 -6.29 10.06 11.62
N ASP A 220 -5.63 10.91 12.42
CA ASP A 220 -4.71 11.93 11.93
C ASP A 220 -3.52 11.27 11.23
N ARG A 221 -2.90 10.29 11.88
CA ARG A 221 -1.78 9.52 11.33
C ARG A 221 -2.13 8.88 9.98
N GLU A 222 -3.27 8.19 9.88
CA GLU A 222 -3.69 7.55 8.64
C GLU A 222 -4.05 8.58 7.55
N THR A 223 -4.63 9.71 7.94
CA THR A 223 -4.92 10.82 7.03
C THR A 223 -3.63 11.44 6.48
N THR A 224 -2.63 11.66 7.33
CA THR A 224 -1.30 12.14 6.95
C THR A 224 -0.63 11.18 6.00
N LYS A 225 -0.57 9.88 6.34
CA LYS A 225 0.01 8.85 5.46
C LYS A 225 -0.59 8.88 4.06
N ARG A 226 -1.93 8.93 4.00
CA ARG A 226 -2.72 9.02 2.77
C ARG A 226 -2.37 10.27 1.96
N MET A 227 -2.26 11.41 2.63
CA MET A 227 -1.87 12.68 2.04
C MET A 227 -0.46 12.64 1.47
N VAL A 228 0.52 12.24 2.28
CA VAL A 228 1.94 12.18 1.91
C VAL A 228 2.12 11.35 0.64
N TYR A 229 1.59 10.13 0.60
CA TYR A 229 1.66 9.31 -0.61
C TYR A 229 0.88 9.92 -1.77
N GLY A 230 -0.28 10.52 -1.51
CA GLY A 230 -1.02 11.26 -2.53
C GLY A 230 -0.17 12.35 -3.19
N VAL A 231 0.38 13.27 -2.39
CA VAL A 231 1.15 14.43 -2.89
C VAL A 231 2.44 13.99 -3.56
N ILE A 232 3.18 13.04 -2.97
CA ILE A 232 4.39 12.45 -3.57
C ILE A 232 4.10 11.90 -4.98
N TYR A 233 2.93 11.28 -5.15
CA TYR A 233 2.49 10.74 -6.44
C TYR A 233 1.75 11.73 -7.34
N GLY A 234 1.82 13.02 -7.00
CA GLY A 234 1.24 14.10 -7.78
C GLY A 234 -0.28 14.02 -7.86
N ILE A 235 -0.96 13.53 -6.82
CA ILE A 235 -2.41 13.61 -6.72
C ILE A 235 -2.84 15.08 -6.91
N GLY A 236 -3.81 15.30 -7.80
CA GLY A 236 -4.36 16.63 -7.98
C GLY A 236 -5.38 16.96 -6.90
N ARG A 237 -5.61 18.26 -6.68
CA ARG A 237 -6.62 18.84 -5.79
C ARG A 237 -7.93 18.04 -5.75
N ASP A 238 -8.54 17.81 -6.92
CA ASP A 238 -9.87 17.20 -7.00
C ASP A 238 -9.89 15.71 -6.57
N LYS A 239 -8.81 14.97 -6.83
CA LYS A 239 -8.69 13.58 -6.37
C LYS A 239 -8.36 13.52 -4.89
N LEU A 240 -7.61 14.49 -4.40
CA LEU A 240 -7.29 14.56 -2.99
C LEU A 240 -8.50 14.95 -2.15
N SER A 241 -9.31 15.90 -2.63
CA SER A 241 -10.57 16.27 -1.98
C SER A 241 -11.53 15.08 -1.88
N GLU A 242 -11.60 14.23 -2.93
CA GLU A 242 -12.33 12.96 -2.88
C GLU A 242 -11.78 12.03 -1.79
N TYR A 243 -10.46 11.88 -1.74
CA TYR A 243 -9.83 10.92 -0.84
C TYR A 243 -9.92 11.32 0.63
N LEU A 244 -9.91 12.63 0.90
CA LEU A 244 -9.97 13.22 2.24
C LEU A 244 -11.38 13.62 2.69
N MET A 245 -12.36 13.60 1.79
CA MET A 245 -13.73 14.09 2.06
C MET A 245 -13.76 15.54 2.55
N VAL A 246 -12.97 16.39 1.89
CA VAL A 246 -12.88 17.84 2.15
C VAL A 246 -13.23 18.60 0.88
N THR A 247 -13.42 19.91 0.99
CA THR A 247 -13.63 20.76 -0.19
C THR A 247 -12.39 20.79 -1.10
N PRO A 248 -12.53 21.07 -2.40
CA PRO A 248 -11.37 21.26 -3.27
C PRO A 248 -10.42 22.34 -2.77
N GLN A 249 -10.93 23.40 -2.13
CA GLN A 249 -10.09 24.45 -1.57
C GLN A 249 -9.27 23.93 -0.38
N GLU A 250 -9.88 23.26 0.59
CA GLU A 250 -9.15 22.66 1.72
C GLU A 250 -8.11 21.63 1.25
N ALA A 251 -8.42 20.86 0.21
CA ALA A 251 -7.44 19.94 -0.39
C ALA A 251 -6.26 20.69 -1.02
N GLN A 252 -6.51 21.83 -1.68
CA GLN A 252 -5.47 22.69 -2.23
C GLN A 252 -4.60 23.28 -1.13
N ASP A 253 -5.22 23.82 -0.07
CA ASP A 253 -4.50 24.41 1.07
C ASP A 253 -3.60 23.37 1.75
N ARG A 254 -4.06 22.11 1.85
CA ARG A 254 -3.26 20.98 2.35
C ARG A 254 -2.09 20.64 1.43
N ILE A 255 -2.28 20.65 0.11
CA ILE A 255 -1.18 20.46 -0.86
C ILE A 255 -0.16 21.59 -0.70
N ASP A 256 -0.62 22.83 -0.67
CA ASP A 256 0.25 24.00 -0.60
C ASP A 256 1.04 24.01 0.70
N ASN A 257 0.40 23.77 1.85
CA ASN A 257 1.06 23.61 3.14
C ASN A 257 2.13 22.49 3.09
N PHE A 258 1.81 21.30 2.56
CA PHE A 258 2.80 20.23 2.42
C PHE A 258 3.99 20.67 1.57
N THR A 259 3.74 21.30 0.42
CA THR A 259 4.83 21.74 -0.47
C THR A 259 5.64 22.92 0.06
N ASN A 260 5.06 23.74 0.94
CA ASN A 260 5.77 24.81 1.63
C ASN A 260 6.61 24.27 2.80
N THR A 261 6.13 23.23 3.48
CA THR A 261 6.86 22.52 4.53
C THR A 261 8.04 21.73 3.95
N PHE A 262 7.88 21.14 2.76
CA PHE A 262 8.88 20.32 2.08
C PHE A 262 9.23 20.87 0.68
N PRO A 263 9.85 22.06 0.60
CA PRO A 263 10.09 22.75 -0.66
C PRO A 263 11.01 21.98 -1.61
N LYS A 264 11.98 21.21 -1.09
CA LYS A 264 12.88 20.41 -1.94
C LYS A 264 12.19 19.21 -2.55
N VAL A 265 11.15 18.65 -1.90
CA VAL A 265 10.29 17.62 -2.51
C VAL A 265 9.57 18.18 -3.74
N LYS A 266 9.02 19.39 -3.65
CA LYS A 266 8.39 20.08 -4.80
C LYS A 266 9.40 20.32 -5.92
N LEU A 267 10.60 20.77 -5.58
CA LEU A 267 11.69 20.98 -6.55
C LEU A 267 12.08 19.68 -7.25
N PHE A 268 12.26 18.59 -6.51
CA PHE A 268 12.52 17.26 -7.03
C PHE A 268 11.45 16.83 -8.05
N MET A 269 10.16 16.91 -7.67
CA MET A 269 9.06 16.53 -8.57
C MET A 269 9.06 17.37 -9.86
N ASN A 270 9.31 18.67 -9.75
CA ASN A 270 9.39 19.56 -10.90
C ASN A 270 10.60 19.25 -11.80
N ASN A 271 11.74 18.91 -11.21
CA ASN A 271 12.93 18.51 -11.96
C ASN A 271 12.71 17.20 -12.71
N VAL A 272 12.04 16.22 -12.11
CA VAL A 272 11.66 14.97 -12.82
C VAL A 272 10.77 15.27 -14.02
N LYS A 273 9.77 16.16 -13.88
CA LYS A 273 8.92 16.59 -15.00
C LYS A 273 9.75 17.27 -16.10
N LYS A 274 10.64 18.20 -15.74
CA LYS A 274 11.53 18.88 -16.71
C LYS A 274 12.40 17.89 -17.48
N ILE A 275 13.00 16.90 -16.80
CA ILE A 275 13.77 15.83 -17.43
C ILE A 275 12.89 15.02 -18.39
N CYS A 276 11.69 14.65 -17.96
CA CYS A 276 10.74 13.90 -18.78
C CYS A 276 10.37 14.68 -20.06
N HIS A 277 10.08 15.98 -19.95
CA HIS A 277 9.78 16.86 -21.09
C HIS A 277 10.96 16.99 -22.05
N LYS A 278 12.19 17.13 -21.52
CA LYS A 278 13.40 17.29 -22.31
C LYS A 278 13.77 16.03 -23.11
N TYR A 279 13.67 14.85 -22.49
CA TYR A 279 14.19 13.61 -23.07
C TYR A 279 13.10 12.63 -23.53
N GLY A 280 11.83 12.86 -23.19
CA GLY A 280 10.74 11.91 -23.45
C GLY A 280 10.77 10.66 -22.56
N TYR A 281 11.67 10.60 -21.57
CA TYR A 281 11.78 9.51 -20.61
C TYR A 281 12.33 9.99 -19.27
N VAL A 282 12.20 9.15 -18.24
CA VAL A 282 12.86 9.30 -16.94
C VAL A 282 13.60 8.02 -16.57
N THR A 283 14.55 8.11 -15.64
CA THR A 283 15.33 6.96 -15.14
C THR A 283 15.25 6.84 -13.62
N THR A 284 15.31 5.61 -13.10
CA THR A 284 15.64 5.37 -11.70
C THR A 284 17.12 5.64 -11.44
N LEU A 285 17.52 5.65 -10.18
CA LEU A 285 18.93 5.81 -9.78
C LEU A 285 19.81 4.69 -10.34
N LEU A 286 19.30 3.46 -10.41
CA LEU A 286 19.97 2.32 -11.04
C LEU A 286 19.76 2.27 -12.56
N ARG A 287 19.47 3.41 -13.18
CA ARG A 287 19.40 3.64 -14.64
C ARG A 287 18.30 2.89 -15.39
N ARG A 288 17.29 2.32 -14.69
CA ARG A 288 16.10 1.77 -15.36
C ARG A 288 15.32 2.90 -16.02
N LYS A 289 14.99 2.77 -17.31
CA LYS A 289 14.32 3.81 -18.09
C LYS A 289 12.82 3.55 -18.27
N ARG A 290 12.01 4.61 -18.23
CA ARG A 290 10.61 4.60 -18.67
C ARG A 290 10.35 5.73 -19.66
N PHE A 291 9.95 5.35 -20.87
CA PHE A 291 9.52 6.28 -21.91
C PHE A 291 8.09 6.75 -21.69
N LEU A 292 7.85 8.04 -21.89
CA LEU A 292 6.58 8.72 -21.65
C LEU A 292 6.31 9.70 -22.81
N PRO A 293 6.01 9.19 -24.02
CA PRO A 293 5.86 10.03 -25.21
C PRO A 293 4.73 11.05 -25.09
N HIS A 294 3.73 10.77 -24.25
CA HIS A 294 2.60 11.66 -24.01
C HIS A 294 2.92 12.89 -23.15
N VAL A 295 4.16 13.05 -22.67
CA VAL A 295 4.57 14.24 -21.91
C VAL A 295 4.52 15.50 -22.78
N THR A 296 4.70 15.38 -24.10
CA THR A 296 4.60 16.49 -25.06
C THR A 296 3.21 16.62 -25.70
N ALA A 297 2.21 15.86 -25.22
CA ALA A 297 0.87 15.92 -25.79
C ALA A 297 0.24 17.32 -25.65
N GLY A 298 -0.43 17.80 -26.71
CA GLY A 298 -1.17 19.07 -26.68
C GLY A 298 -2.36 19.04 -25.70
N ASN A 299 -2.95 17.86 -25.47
CA ASN A 299 -3.99 17.69 -24.45
C ASN A 299 -3.40 17.78 -23.04
N ILE A 300 -3.84 18.78 -22.28
CA ILE A 300 -3.36 19.07 -20.92
C ILE A 300 -3.54 17.88 -19.97
N GLN A 301 -4.69 17.19 -20.01
CA GLN A 301 -4.97 16.07 -19.10
C GLN A 301 -4.04 14.89 -19.36
N THR A 302 -3.81 14.57 -20.64
CA THR A 302 -2.88 13.52 -21.07
C THR A 302 -1.45 13.85 -20.65
N ARG A 303 -1.01 15.09 -20.87
CA ARG A 303 0.31 15.56 -20.44
C ARG A 303 0.49 15.48 -18.92
N MET A 304 -0.46 16.00 -18.13
CA MET A 304 -0.41 15.91 -16.67
C MET A 304 -0.43 14.46 -16.17
N TYR A 305 -1.09 13.55 -16.89
CA TYR A 305 -1.06 12.13 -16.57
C TYR A 305 0.32 11.53 -16.81
N ALA A 306 0.99 11.85 -17.93
CA ALA A 306 2.36 11.44 -18.20
C ALA A 306 3.35 12.00 -17.16
N GLU A 307 3.20 13.27 -16.78
CA GLU A 307 4.02 13.89 -15.72
C GLU A 307 3.88 13.18 -14.37
N ARG A 308 2.65 12.81 -13.97
CA ARG A 308 2.43 11.99 -12.76
C ARG A 308 3.08 10.62 -12.88
N GLN A 309 2.96 9.97 -14.03
CA GLN A 309 3.63 8.70 -14.27
C GLN A 309 5.15 8.80 -14.18
N ALA A 310 5.75 9.91 -14.59
CA ALA A 310 7.18 10.16 -14.50
C ALA A 310 7.65 10.21 -13.05
N VAL A 311 7.00 11.04 -12.22
CA VAL A 311 7.34 11.16 -10.78
C VAL A 311 7.14 9.83 -10.07
N ASN A 312 6.00 9.15 -10.29
CA ASN A 312 5.72 7.86 -9.69
C ASN A 312 6.77 6.81 -10.07
N PHE A 313 7.20 6.80 -11.34
CA PHE A 313 8.18 5.83 -11.81
C PHE A 313 9.54 5.99 -11.13
N VAL A 314 10.02 7.22 -10.94
CA VAL A 314 11.33 7.45 -10.31
C VAL A 314 11.36 6.87 -8.89
N VAL A 315 10.30 7.08 -8.11
CA VAL A 315 10.19 6.58 -6.73
C VAL A 315 9.89 5.08 -6.70
N GLN A 316 8.80 4.66 -7.33
CA GLN A 316 8.32 3.27 -7.30
C GLN A 316 9.28 2.31 -8.02
N GLY A 317 9.92 2.79 -9.09
CA GLY A 317 10.92 2.02 -9.83
C GLY A 317 12.18 1.83 -9.03
N LEU A 318 12.66 2.86 -8.32
CA LEU A 318 13.80 2.71 -7.42
C LEU A 318 13.49 1.78 -6.24
N ALA A 319 12.26 1.83 -5.70
CA ALA A 319 11.83 0.87 -4.67
C ALA A 319 11.87 -0.58 -5.21
N ALA A 320 11.41 -0.79 -6.45
CA ALA A 320 11.47 -2.10 -7.10
C ALA A 320 12.91 -2.56 -7.36
N ASP A 321 13.79 -1.63 -7.73
CA ASP A 321 15.22 -1.88 -7.93
C ASP A 321 15.90 -2.30 -6.62
N LEU A 322 15.67 -1.55 -5.53
CA LEU A 322 16.16 -1.86 -4.18
C LEU A 322 15.69 -3.23 -3.70
N CYS A 323 14.40 -3.53 -3.83
CA CYS A 323 13.86 -4.84 -3.44
C CYS A 323 14.51 -5.97 -4.23
N LYS A 324 14.77 -5.79 -5.53
CA LYS A 324 15.46 -6.80 -6.36
C LYS A 324 16.92 -6.98 -5.96
N VAL A 325 17.64 -5.90 -5.66
CA VAL A 325 19.02 -5.98 -5.14
C VAL A 325 19.05 -6.74 -3.81
N ALA A 326 18.12 -6.43 -2.90
CA ALA A 326 17.96 -7.13 -1.63
C ALA A 326 17.69 -8.63 -1.83
N MET A 327 16.74 -8.98 -2.71
CA MET A 327 16.47 -10.38 -3.05
C MET A 327 17.73 -11.11 -3.55
N ILE A 328 18.48 -10.50 -4.47
CA ILE A 328 19.69 -11.11 -5.05
C ILE A 328 20.75 -11.30 -3.98
N LYS A 329 21.05 -10.26 -3.18
CA LYS A 329 22.09 -10.34 -2.13
C LYS A 329 21.74 -11.37 -1.06
N LEU A 330 20.49 -11.40 -0.58
CA LEU A 330 20.02 -12.39 0.37
C LEU A 330 20.10 -13.81 -0.20
N CYS A 331 19.56 -14.04 -1.40
CA CYS A 331 19.59 -15.37 -2.02
C CYS A 331 21.01 -15.87 -2.26
N ASN A 332 21.91 -14.98 -2.73
CA ASN A 332 23.32 -15.32 -2.91
C ASN A 332 23.96 -15.68 -1.57
N ARG A 333 23.75 -14.88 -0.52
CA ARG A 333 24.30 -15.14 0.81
C ARG A 333 23.81 -16.47 1.39
N PHE A 334 22.51 -16.75 1.28
CA PHE A 334 21.92 -18.03 1.71
C PHE A 334 22.42 -19.21 0.89
N SER A 335 22.74 -19.03 -0.39
CA SER A 335 23.28 -20.10 -1.24
C SER A 335 24.75 -20.44 -0.97
N ILE A 336 25.53 -19.46 -0.49
CA ILE A 336 26.97 -19.64 -0.18
C ILE A 336 27.16 -20.20 1.22
N GLU A 337 26.32 -19.82 2.19
CA GLU A 337 26.41 -20.33 3.56
C GLU A 337 26.04 -21.82 3.58
N THR A 338 27.05 -22.67 3.76
CA THR A 338 26.88 -24.13 3.71
C THR A 338 25.89 -24.58 4.78
N GLY A 339 24.78 -25.18 4.34
CA GLY A 339 23.81 -25.81 5.22
C GLY A 339 22.53 -25.02 5.46
N LEU A 340 22.44 -23.72 5.14
CA LEU A 340 21.18 -22.98 5.29
C LEU A 340 20.10 -23.48 4.31
N ASN A 341 19.00 -23.99 4.87
CA ASN A 341 17.84 -24.45 4.13
C ASN A 341 16.75 -23.38 4.13
N THR A 342 17.06 -22.28 3.44
CA THR A 342 16.18 -21.12 3.27
C THR A 342 15.71 -21.02 1.83
N LYS A 343 14.39 -20.89 1.63
CA LYS A 343 13.79 -20.76 0.30
C LYS A 343 13.03 -19.44 0.19
N LEU A 344 13.36 -18.65 -0.82
CA LEU A 344 12.52 -17.52 -1.25
C LEU A 344 11.20 -18.07 -1.81
N LEU A 345 10.07 -17.67 -1.22
CA LEU A 345 8.73 -18.11 -1.64
C LEU A 345 8.01 -17.06 -2.50
N VAL A 346 7.87 -15.85 -1.97
CA VAL A 346 7.02 -14.81 -2.57
C VAL A 346 7.67 -13.44 -2.40
N GLN A 347 7.55 -12.58 -3.41
CA GLN A 347 7.84 -11.15 -3.28
C GLN A 347 6.57 -10.32 -3.49
N ILE A 348 6.13 -9.61 -2.45
CA ILE A 348 4.96 -8.74 -2.46
C ILE A 348 5.40 -7.29 -2.32
N HIS A 349 5.63 -6.62 -3.44
CA HIS A 349 6.05 -5.21 -3.46
C HIS A 349 7.37 -4.95 -2.71
N ASP A 350 7.31 -4.51 -1.46
CA ASP A 350 8.41 -4.24 -0.54
C ASP A 350 8.61 -5.34 0.52
N GLU A 351 7.77 -6.38 0.48
CA GLU A 351 7.83 -7.57 1.35
C GLU A 351 8.48 -8.75 0.60
N ILE A 352 9.45 -9.42 1.24
CA ILE A 352 10.08 -10.66 0.78
C ILE A 352 9.75 -11.76 1.78
N LEU A 353 9.12 -12.84 1.31
CA LEU A 353 8.70 -13.97 2.14
C LEU A 353 9.58 -15.19 1.87
N PHE A 354 10.23 -15.69 2.91
CA PHE A 354 11.03 -16.90 2.91
C PHE A 354 10.37 -18.02 3.73
N GLU A 355 10.77 -19.26 3.47
CA GLU A 355 10.55 -20.42 4.32
C GLU A 355 11.92 -20.91 4.80
N VAL A 356 12.09 -20.98 6.12
CA VAL A 356 13.39 -21.18 6.79
C VAL A 356 13.26 -22.38 7.72
N ALA A 357 14.28 -23.24 7.79
CA ALA A 357 14.29 -24.33 8.76
C ALA A 357 14.31 -23.78 10.19
N ASP A 358 13.52 -24.36 11.10
CA ASP A 358 13.33 -23.82 12.45
C ASP A 358 14.64 -23.63 13.22
N GLN A 359 15.59 -24.57 13.05
CA GLN A 359 16.90 -24.55 13.70
C GLN A 359 17.84 -23.45 13.18
N GLN A 360 17.52 -22.83 12.05
CA GLN A 360 18.36 -21.87 11.32
C GLN A 360 17.75 -20.46 11.29
N LEU A 361 16.63 -20.28 12.00
CA LEU A 361 15.90 -19.02 12.00
C LEU A 361 16.78 -17.85 12.45
N GLN A 362 17.51 -18.02 13.56
CA GLN A 362 18.33 -16.94 14.11
C GLN A 362 19.46 -16.53 13.15
N ASP A 363 20.21 -17.50 12.62
CA ASP A 363 21.30 -17.22 11.66
C ASP A 363 20.78 -16.52 10.40
N THR A 364 19.60 -16.95 9.91
CA THR A 364 18.95 -16.32 8.75
C THR A 364 18.54 -14.88 9.06
N VAL A 365 18.03 -14.61 10.27
CA VAL A 365 17.66 -13.27 10.72
C VAL A 365 18.89 -12.38 10.85
N ASP A 366 19.97 -12.89 11.47
CA ASP A 366 21.24 -12.17 11.61
C ASP A 366 21.76 -11.73 10.23
N ILE A 367 21.74 -12.62 9.24
CA ILE A 367 22.11 -12.32 7.84
C ILE A 367 21.19 -11.26 7.21
N VAL A 368 19.87 -11.33 7.44
CA VAL A 368 18.93 -10.35 6.89
C VAL A 368 19.27 -8.94 7.38
N TYR A 369 19.50 -8.77 8.68
CA TYR A 369 19.87 -7.48 9.27
C TYR A 369 21.27 -7.03 8.82
N GLU A 370 22.24 -7.96 8.72
CA GLU A 370 23.57 -7.68 8.20
C GLU A 370 23.55 -7.14 6.77
N ILE A 371 22.69 -7.69 5.89
CA ILE A 371 22.65 -7.30 4.48
C ILE A 371 21.80 -6.05 4.25
N LEU A 372 20.64 -5.95 4.91
CA LEU A 372 19.64 -4.93 4.58
C LEU A 372 19.74 -3.66 5.43
N GLU A 373 20.15 -3.76 6.69
CA GLU A 373 20.32 -2.60 7.58
C GLU A 373 21.77 -2.12 7.69
N ASN A 374 22.67 -2.71 6.91
CA ASN A 374 23.99 -2.14 6.69
C ASN A 374 23.90 -1.11 5.55
N ASP A 375 24.62 0.01 5.68
CA ASP A 375 24.62 1.15 4.76
C ASP A 375 25.14 0.80 3.34
N ARG A 376 25.40 -0.48 3.10
CA ARG A 376 26.05 -1.05 1.92
C ARG A 376 25.12 -1.79 0.97
N LEU A 377 23.79 -1.75 1.16
CA LEU A 377 22.87 -2.40 0.23
C LEU A 377 23.12 -1.95 -1.22
N LEU A 378 23.41 -0.66 -1.40
CA LEU A 378 23.76 -0.04 -2.68
C LEU A 378 25.26 0.28 -2.84
N GLU A 379 26.13 -0.30 -2.03
CA GLU A 379 27.59 -0.11 -2.16
C GLU A 379 28.04 -0.41 -3.61
N GLY A 380 28.82 0.52 -4.18
CA GLY A 380 29.25 0.49 -5.57
C GLY A 380 28.28 1.09 -6.59
N PHE A 381 27.04 1.43 -6.18
CA PHE A 381 26.08 2.15 -7.03
C PHE A 381 25.83 3.58 -6.56
N VAL A 382 25.54 3.76 -5.27
CA VAL A 382 25.27 5.07 -4.65
C VAL A 382 25.46 4.96 -3.13
N ASP A 383 25.96 6.04 -2.53
CA ASP A 383 25.92 6.23 -1.08
C ASP A 383 24.50 6.63 -0.64
N PHE A 384 23.73 5.63 -0.23
CA PHE A 384 22.36 5.84 0.23
C PHE A 384 22.38 6.26 1.72
N ILE A 385 22.36 7.57 1.96
CA ILE A 385 22.59 8.18 3.30
C ILE A 385 21.51 7.93 4.36
N LEU A 386 20.42 7.22 4.04
CA LEU A 386 19.32 6.96 4.97
C LEU A 386 19.26 5.46 5.30
N PRO A 387 19.05 5.08 6.57
CA PRO A 387 18.97 3.67 6.93
C PRO A 387 17.78 3.00 6.24
N LEU A 388 18.00 1.81 5.68
CA LEU A 388 16.97 1.00 5.03
C LEU A 388 16.37 -0.01 6.01
N GLU A 389 15.75 0.50 7.07
CA GLU A 389 15.15 -0.32 8.13
C GLU A 389 14.16 -1.35 7.57
N VAL A 390 14.22 -2.55 8.12
CA VAL A 390 13.32 -3.64 7.78
C VAL A 390 12.51 -4.09 8.98
N LYS A 391 11.28 -4.50 8.71
CA LYS A 391 10.42 -5.20 9.66
C LYS A 391 10.51 -6.69 9.36
N VAL A 392 11.07 -7.46 10.30
CA VAL A 392 11.19 -8.91 10.18
C VAL A 392 10.11 -9.59 11.02
N LEU A 393 9.26 -10.38 10.37
CA LEU A 393 8.19 -11.15 10.98
C LEU A 393 8.45 -12.65 10.81
N THR A 394 8.06 -13.46 11.78
CA THR A 394 8.14 -14.93 11.74
C THR A 394 6.83 -15.57 12.18
N GLY A 395 6.46 -16.70 11.56
CA GLY A 395 5.30 -17.47 11.99
C GLY A 395 5.11 -18.74 11.18
N LYS A 396 4.33 -19.68 11.74
CA LYS A 396 3.93 -20.90 11.02
C LYS A 396 2.88 -20.64 9.94
N SER A 397 2.24 -19.47 9.97
CA SER A 397 1.20 -19.05 9.06
C SER A 397 1.42 -17.60 8.65
N TRP A 398 1.25 -17.26 7.37
CA TRP A 398 1.48 -15.90 6.88
C TRP A 398 0.46 -14.90 7.45
N GLY A 399 -0.72 -15.37 7.86
CA GLY A 399 -1.72 -14.54 8.52
C GLY A 399 -1.45 -14.29 10.01
N ILE A 400 -0.54 -15.06 10.62
CA ILE A 400 -0.25 -15.04 12.05
C ILE A 400 1.27 -15.06 12.23
N MET A 401 1.87 -13.86 12.20
CA MET A 401 3.30 -13.68 12.34
C MET A 401 3.61 -12.68 13.46
N GLN A 402 4.73 -12.88 14.15
CA GLN A 402 5.24 -12.04 15.22
C GLN A 402 6.51 -11.33 14.77
N GLU A 403 6.67 -10.08 15.20
CA GLU A 403 7.87 -9.29 14.89
C GLU A 403 9.05 -9.74 15.75
N ILE A 404 10.21 -9.92 15.13
CA ILE A 404 11.45 -10.15 15.85
C ILE A 404 12.04 -8.80 16.23
N VAL A 405 12.16 -8.56 17.53
CA VAL A 405 12.95 -7.44 18.07
C VAL A 405 14.41 -7.85 17.98
N TYR A 406 15.11 -7.34 16.98
CA TYR A 406 16.51 -7.66 16.76
C TYR A 406 17.40 -6.85 17.69
N LYS A 407 18.13 -7.55 18.57
CA LYS A 407 19.24 -6.97 19.31
C LYS A 407 20.50 -7.31 18.52
N ARG A 408 21.09 -6.32 17.85
CA ARG A 408 22.38 -6.49 17.17
C ARG A 408 23.36 -7.02 18.23
N LYS A 409 23.93 -8.21 17.99
CA LYS A 409 25.04 -8.69 18.83
C LYS A 409 26.12 -7.62 18.77
N GLU A 410 26.52 -7.09 19.92
CA GLU A 410 27.75 -6.31 19.99
C GLU A 410 28.85 -7.22 19.45
N MET A 411 29.46 -6.81 18.34
CA MET A 411 30.61 -7.51 17.82
C MET A 411 31.76 -7.16 18.75
N ASP A 412 32.19 -8.13 19.55
CA ASP A 412 33.45 -8.08 20.32
C ASP A 412 34.67 -7.88 19.41
#